data_AF-A0A2D6XI35-F1
#
_entry.id   AF-A0A2D6XI35-F1
#
_cell.length_a   1.000
_cell.length_b   1.000
_cell.length_c   1.000
_cell.angle_alpha   90.00
_cell.angle_beta   90.00
_cell.angle_gamma   90.00
#
_symmetry.space_group_name_H-M   'P 1'
#
loop_
_entity.id
_entity.type
_entity.pdbx_description
1 polymer ?
#
loop_
_entity_poly.entity_id
_entity_poly.type
_entity_poly.pdbx_seq_one_letter_code
_entity_poly.pdbx_strand_id
1 'polypeptide(L)' 'MNSEEQNRKITLDHMIDEKFGEIFFLAKDEFDIVNKTPEEQKLWDMLERFKELLKRKCKHHFESDEE' A
#
# COMPACT_ATOMS: atom_id res chain seq x y z
N MET A 1 13.63 -6.15 21.68
CA MET A 1 12.23 -5.73 21.93
C MET A 1 12.05 -4.47 21.12
N ASN A 2 11.20 -4.47 20.10
CA ASN A 2 10.95 -3.25 19.32
C ASN A 2 10.34 -2.19 20.25
N SER A 3 10.72 -0.93 20.06
CA SER A 3 10.06 0.18 20.76
C SER A 3 8.58 0.25 20.34
N GLU A 4 7.72 0.84 21.19
CA GLU A 4 6.30 1.07 20.84
C GLU A 4 6.16 1.79 19.48
N GLU A 5 7.09 2.69 19.17
CA GLU A 5 7.13 3.40 17.91
C GLU A 5 7.42 2.50 16.70
N GLN A 6 8.38 1.56 16.83
CA GLN A 6 8.65 0.58 15.77
C GLN A 6 7.45 -0.34 15.54
N ASN A 7 6.77 -0.76 16.61
CA ASN A 7 5.55 -1.56 16.49
C ASN A 7 4.42 -0.78 15.81
N ARG A 8 4.28 0.52 16.11
CA ARG A 8 3.32 1.40 15.44
C ARG A 8 3.62 1.55 13.95
N LYS A 9 4.89 1.75 13.57
CA LYS A 9 5.31 1.84 12.16
C LYS A 9 5.00 0.55 11.38
N ILE A 10 5.29 -0.61 11.96
CA ILE A 10 4.97 -1.92 11.37
C ILE A 10 3.46 -2.10 11.22
N THR A 11 2.70 -1.76 12.25
CA THR A 11 1.24 -1.85 12.23
C THR A 11 0.65 -0.98 11.11
N LEU A 12 1.10 0.27 10.98
CA LEU A 12 0.64 1.18 9.93
C LEU A 12 0.99 0.66 8.53
N ASP A 13 2.19 0.09 8.35
CA ASP A 13 2.60 -0.48 7.06
C ASP A 13 1.69 -1.65 6.65
N HIS A 14 1.39 -2.54 7.59
CA HIS A 14 0.45 -3.65 7.38
C HIS A 14 -0.96 -3.16 7.06
N MET A 15 -1.48 -2.17 7.78
CA MET A 15 -2.81 -1.60 7.52
C MET A 15 -2.90 -0.98 6.11
N ILE A 16 -1.84 -0.33 5.65
CA ILE A 16 -1.77 0.20 4.28
C ILE A 16 -1.83 -0.94 3.26
N ASP A 17 -1.05 -2.00 3.44
CA ASP A 17 -1.05 -3.14 2.51
C ASP A 17 -2.43 -3.82 2.47
N GLU A 18 -3.09 -4.01 3.61
CA GLU A 18 -4.45 -4.58 3.68
C GLU A 18 -5.46 -3.74 2.91
N LYS A 19 -5.43 -2.40 3.08
CA LYS A 19 -6.37 -1.51 2.41
C LYS A 19 -6.17 -1.44 0.90
N PHE A 20 -4.92 -1.48 0.43
CA PHE A 20 -4.65 -1.59 -1.00
C PHE A 20 -5.11 -2.94 -1.58
N GLY A 21 -4.99 -4.02 -0.81
CA GLY A 21 -5.56 -5.32 -1.17
C GLY A 21 -7.09 -5.28 -1.29
N GLU A 22 -7.78 -4.69 -0.31
CA GLU A 22 -9.24 -4.49 -0.36
C GLU A 22 -9.65 -3.70 -1.61
N ILE A 23 -8.98 -2.58 -1.90
CA ILE A 23 -9.26 -1.75 -3.09
C ILE A 23 -9.05 -2.55 -4.37
N PHE A 24 -8.00 -3.36 -4.45
CA PHE A 24 -7.72 -4.20 -5.62
C PHE A 24 -8.87 -5.18 -5.88
N PHE A 25 -9.35 -5.89 -4.85
CA PHE A 25 -10.46 -6.84 -5.02
C PHE A 25 -11.79 -6.15 -5.33
N LEU A 26 -12.10 -5.03 -4.67
CA LEU A 26 -13.31 -4.26 -4.95
C LEU A 26 -13.32 -3.71 -6.38
N ALA A 27 -12.19 -3.18 -6.85
CA ALA A 27 -12.06 -2.70 -8.22
C ALA A 27 -12.18 -3.86 -9.22
N LYS A 28 -11.63 -5.03 -8.92
CA LYS A 28 -11.80 -6.19 -9.80
C LYS A 28 -13.26 -6.60 -9.97
N ASP A 29 -14.02 -6.59 -8.88
CA ASP A 29 -15.43 -6.94 -8.88
C ASP A 29 -16.27 -5.88 -9.62
N GLU A 30 -16.08 -4.60 -9.29
CA GLU A 30 -16.84 -3.48 -9.88
C GLU A 30 -16.58 -3.31 -11.39
N PHE A 31 -15.35 -3.53 -11.85
CA PHE A 31 -14.97 -3.38 -13.25
C PHE A 31 -14.93 -4.70 -14.03
N ASP A 32 -15.42 -5.80 -13.44
CA ASP A 32 -15.46 -7.15 -14.02
C ASP A 32 -14.09 -7.59 -14.60
N ILE A 33 -13.02 -7.32 -13.84
CA ILE A 33 -11.64 -7.63 -14.23
C ILE A 33 -11.36 -9.11 -13.93
N VAL A 34 -11.23 -9.88 -14.99
CA VAL A 34 -10.94 -11.32 -14.91
C VAL A 34 -9.50 -11.57 -14.46
N ASN A 35 -9.33 -12.63 -13.67
CA ASN A 35 -8.02 -13.10 -13.22
C ASN A 35 -7.09 -13.47 -14.40
N LYS A 36 -5.79 -13.25 -14.22
CA LYS A 36 -4.70 -13.55 -15.17
C LYS A 36 -4.81 -12.78 -16.49
N THR A 37 -5.36 -11.58 -16.45
CA THR A 37 -5.46 -10.68 -17.61
C THR A 37 -4.45 -9.54 -17.53
N PRO A 38 -4.06 -8.94 -18.67
CA PRO A 38 -3.27 -7.71 -18.69
C PRO A 38 -3.93 -6.57 -17.90
N GLU A 39 -5.25 -6.52 -17.87
CA GLU A 39 -6.05 -5.53 -17.15
C GLU A 39 -5.89 -5.68 -15.63
N GLU A 40 -5.93 -6.91 -15.11
CA GLU A 40 -5.63 -7.19 -13.70
C GLU A 40 -4.22 -6.74 -13.34
N GLN A 41 -3.23 -7.06 -14.20
CA GLN A 41 -1.85 -6.67 -13.97
C GLN A 41 -1.70 -5.15 -13.95
N LYS A 42 -2.35 -4.43 -14.88
CA LYS A 42 -2.35 -2.96 -14.89
C LYS A 42 -2.96 -2.37 -13.63
N LEU A 43 -4.06 -2.94 -13.13
CA LEU A 43 -4.68 -2.50 -11.88
C LEU A 43 -3.73 -2.72 -10.70
N TRP A 44 -3.12 -3.89 -10.62
CA TRP A 44 -2.12 -4.21 -9.60
C TRP A 44 -0.95 -3.22 -9.63
N ASP A 45 -0.35 -3.04 -10.80
CA ASP A 45 0.81 -2.16 -10.99
C ASP A 45 0.48 -0.69 -10.67
N MET A 46 -0.73 -0.24 -11.01
CA MET A 46 -1.21 1.10 -10.67
C MET A 46 -1.32 1.28 -9.16
N LEU A 47 -1.98 0.34 -8.47
CA LEU A 47 -2.16 0.38 -7.03
C LEU A 47 -0.83 0.27 -6.29
N GLU A 48 0.07 -0.62 -6.71
CA GLU A 48 1.39 -0.77 -6.13
C GLU A 48 2.22 0.51 -6.29
N ARG A 49 2.21 1.13 -7.47
CA ARG A 49 2.91 2.40 -7.71
C ARG A 49 2.38 3.51 -6.80
N PHE A 50 1.06 3.61 -6.61
CA PHE A 50 0.47 4.58 -5.68
C PHE A 50 0.85 4.28 -4.23
N LYS A 51 0.83 3.01 -3.84
CA LYS A 51 1.22 2.55 -2.50
C LYS A 51 2.68 2.91 -2.19
N GLU A 52 3.60 2.64 -3.12
CA GLU A 52 5.00 3.03 -2.98
C GLU A 52 5.18 4.54 -2.83
N LEU A 53 4.47 5.33 -3.63
CA LEU A 53 4.52 6.79 -3.55
C LEU A 53 4.00 7.30 -2.21
N LEU A 54 2.93 6.70 -1.69
CA LEU A 54 2.36 7.02 -0.39
C LEU A 54 3.34 6.64 0.75
N LYS A 55 3.88 5.41 0.73
CA LYS A 55 4.87 4.95 1.70
C LYS A 55 6.14 5.83 1.68
N ARG A 56 6.63 6.25 0.52
CA ARG A 56 7.79 7.17 0.41
C ARG A 56 7.51 8.55 0.99
N LYS A 57 6.36 9.16 0.71
CA LYS A 57 5.98 10.44 1.30
C LYS A 57 5.82 10.35 2.82
N CYS A 58 5.25 9.25 3.33
CA CYS A 58 5.19 8.99 4.76
C CYS A 58 6.59 8.82 5.37
N LYS A 59 7.47 8.03 4.76
CA LYS A 59 8.87 7.86 5.23
C LYS A 59 9.63 9.18 5.29
N HIS A 60 9.57 10.00 4.24
CA HIS A 60 10.19 11.34 4.28
C HIS A 60 9.54 12.27 5.32
N HIS A 61 8.25 12.08 5.64
CA HIS A 61 7.61 12.80 6.75
C HIS A 61 8.11 12.34 8.13
N PHE A 62 8.60 11.10 8.25
CA PHE A 62 9.17 10.55 9.48
C PHE A 62 10.70 10.62 9.54
N GLU A 63 11.37 10.98 8.44
CA GLU A 63 12.82 11.22 8.36
C GLU A 63 13.20 12.69 8.64
N SER A 64 12.21 13.60 8.72
CA SER A 64 12.46 15.04 8.89
C SER A 64 12.56 15.47 10.36
N ASP A 65 13.18 14.68 11.23
CA ASP A 65 13.51 15.04 12.63
C ASP A 65 14.80 14.31 13.11
N GLU A 66 15.75 14.02 12.23
CA GLU A 66 17.14 13.73 12.64
C GLU A 66 18.05 14.78 11.97
N GLU A 67 18.69 15.59 12.83
CA GLU A 67 19.59 16.73 12.51
C GLU A 67 20.72 16.41 11.52
#